data_AF-A0A327T8N2-F1
#
_entry.id   AF-A0A327T8N2-F1
#
_cell.length_a   1.000
_cell.length_b   1.000
_cell.length_c   1.000
_cell.angle_alpha   90.00
_cell.angle_beta   90.00
_cell.angle_gamma   90.00
#
_symmetry.space_group_name_H-M   'P 1'
#
loop_
_entity.id
_entity.type
_entity.pdbx_description
1 polymer ?
#
loop_
_entity_poly.entity_id
_entity_poly.type
_entity_poly.pdbx_seq_one_letter_code
_entity_poly.pdbx_strand_id
1 'polypeptide(L)' 'MKELDISRIIATRYFDQLTSTGFLHKEKLWKDNYYLNKSLLDFMADINAK' A
#
# COMPACT_ATOMS: atom_id res chain seq x y z
N MET A 1 4.96 -1.62 11.60
CA MET A 1 4.93 -3.06 11.98
C MET A 1 4.54 -3.29 13.43
N LYS A 2 4.86 -2.39 14.37
CA LYS A 2 4.38 -2.50 15.77
C LYS A 2 2.86 -2.39 15.94
N GLU A 3 2.16 -1.79 14.98
CA GLU A 3 0.71 -1.56 15.08
C GLU A 3 -0.16 -2.79 14.76
N LEU A 4 0.34 -3.72 13.94
CA LEU A 4 -0.43 -4.87 13.49
C LEU A 4 -0.03 -6.18 14.22
N ASP A 5 0.94 -6.12 15.14
CA ASP A 5 1.50 -7.27 15.86
C ASP A 5 1.82 -8.50 14.97
N ILE A 6 2.31 -8.24 13.75
CA ILE A 6 2.69 -9.28 12.78
C ILE A 6 4.13 -9.13 12.33
N SER A 7 4.73 -10.26 11.96
CA SER A 7 6.07 -10.28 11.39
C SER A 7 6.12 -9.61 10.01
N ARG A 8 7.30 -9.11 9.63
CA ARG A 8 7.55 -8.50 8.32
C ARG A 8 7.12 -9.41 7.16
N ILE A 9 7.37 -10.71 7.28
CA ILE A 9 7.04 -11.69 6.23
C ILE A 9 5.53 -11.80 6.04
N ILE A 10 4.75 -11.78 7.13
CA ILE A 10 3.29 -11.85 7.05
C ILE A 10 2.73 -10.54 6.49
N ALA A 11 3.27 -9.39 6.92
CA ALA A 11 2.87 -8.10 6.37
C ALA A 11 3.10 -8.01 4.85
N THR A 12 4.25 -8.49 4.36
CA THR A 12 4.53 -8.54 2.91
C THR A 12 3.54 -9.44 2.18
N ARG A 13 3.17 -10.60 2.74
CA ARG A 13 2.15 -11.49 2.12
C ARG A 13 0.79 -10.80 1.98
N TYR A 14 0.34 -10.09 3.02
CA TYR A 14 -0.91 -9.33 2.93
C TYR A 14 -0.83 -8.22 1.90
N PHE A 15 0.29 -7.49 1.82
CA PHE A 15 0.48 -6.48 0.78
C PHE A 15 0.48 -7.09 -0.63
N ASP A 16 1.13 -8.24 -0.83
CA ASP A 16 1.12 -8.91 -2.14
C ASP A 16 -0.30 -9.40 -2.50
N GLN A 17 -1.11 -9.89 -1.55
CA GLN A 17 -2.52 -10.23 -1.79
C GLN A 17 -3.36 -8.99 -2.15
N LEU A 18 -3.16 -7.89 -1.44
CA LEU A 18 -3.85 -6.62 -1.72
C LEU A 18 -3.41 -6.03 -3.07
N THR A 19 -2.16 -6.24 -3.48
CA THR A 19 -1.70 -5.89 -4.82
C THR A 19 -2.31 -6.80 -5.89
N SER A 20 -2.41 -8.10 -5.64
CA SER A 20 -3.02 -9.05 -6.58
C SER A 20 -4.51 -8.80 -6.81
N THR A 21 -5.21 -8.20 -5.85
CA THR A 21 -6.63 -7.82 -5.98
C THR A 21 -6.83 -6.45 -6.62
N GLY A 22 -5.74 -5.73 -6.93
CA GLY A 22 -5.77 -4.40 -7.54
C GLY A 22 -5.99 -3.25 -6.55
N PHE A 23 -6.06 -3.54 -5.24
CA PHE A 23 -6.25 -2.52 -4.19
C PHE A 23 -4.99 -1.68 -3.96
N LEU A 24 -3.81 -2.29 -4.07
CA LEU A 24 -2.52 -1.63 -3.85
C LEU A 24 -1.64 -1.71 -5.10
N HIS A 25 -0.97 -0.62 -5.42
CA HIS A 25 0.09 -0.57 -6.41
C HIS A 25 1.44 -0.74 -5.74
N LYS A 26 2.21 -1.75 -6.15
CA LYS A 26 3.57 -1.97 -5.68
C LYS A 26 4.53 -1.16 -6.54
N GLU A 27 5.25 -0.23 -5.93
CA GLU A 27 6.26 0.59 -6.56
C GLU A 27 7.61 0.33 -5.90
N LYS A 28 8.60 -0.07 -6.70
CA LYS A 28 9.95 -0.26 -6.20
C LYS A 28 10.74 1.02 -6.39
N LEU A 29 11.13 1.64 -5.27
CA LEU A 29 11.94 2.84 -5.27
C LEU A 29 13.29 2.49 -4.62
N TRP A 30 14.34 2.46 -5.45
CA TRP A 30 15.70 2.08 -5.04
C TRP A 30 15.77 0.70 -4.35
N LYS A 31 15.95 0.68 -3.02
CA LYS A 31 16.10 -0.53 -2.21
C LYS A 31 14.81 -0.96 -1.53
N ASP A 32 13.80 -0.09 -1.51
CA ASP A 32 12.56 -0.32 -0.77
C ASP A 32 11.38 -0.56 -1.72
N ASN A 33 10.44 -1.40 -1.27
CA ASN A 33 9.17 -1.62 -1.95
C ASN A 33 8.10 -0.84 -1.21
N TYR A 34 7.41 0.03 -1.94
CA TYR A 34 6.28 0.81 -1.46
C TYR A 34 4.99 0.19 -2.00
N TYR A 35 3.96 0.18 -1.16
CA TYR A 35 2.62 -0.29 -1.53
C TYR A 35 1.67 0.89 -1.34
N LEU A 36 1.14 1.40 -2.44
CA LEU A 36 0.36 2.64 -2.48
C LEU A 36 -1.05 2.37 -3.00
N ASN A 37 -2.07 2.82 -2.27
CA ASN A 37 -3.43 2.84 -2.81
C ASN A 37 -3.62 4.11 -3.64
N LYS A 38 -3.37 4.02 -4.95
CA LYS A 38 -3.50 5.16 -5.87
C LYS A 38 -4.91 5.72 -5.90
N SER A 39 -5.92 4.85 -5.96
CA SER A 39 -7.34 5.29 -5.98
C SER A 39 -7.73 6.09 -4.74
N LEU A 40 -7.24 5.69 -3.56
CA LEU A 40 -7.51 6.42 -2.33
C LEU A 40 -6.74 7.74 -2.27
N LEU A 41 -5.50 7.75 -2.77
CA LEU A 41 -4.71 8.97 -2.87
C LEU A 41 -5.37 9.99 -3.80
N ASP A 42 -5.83 9.54 -4.97
CA ASP A 42 -6.54 10.37 -5.94
C ASP A 42 -7.85 10.91 -5.35
N PHE A 43 -8.60 10.07 -4.62
CA PHE A 43 -9.82 10.48 -3.92
C PHE A 43 -9.55 11.53 -2.83
N MET A 44 -8.49 11.35 -2.03
CA MET A 44 -8.09 12.32 -1.02
C MET A 44 -7.65 13.65 -1.66
N ALA A 45 -6.96 13.60 -2.80
CA ALA A 45 -6.56 14.79 -3.54
C ALA A 45 -7.77 15.55 -4.11
N ASP A 46 -8.78 14.83 -4.64
CA ASP A 46 -10.02 15.42 -5.14
C ASP A 46 -10.84 16.09 -4.03
N ILE A 47 -10.98 15.44 -2.87
CA ILE A 47 -11.69 16.04 -1.72
C ILE A 47 -11.02 17.34 -1.27
N ASN A 48 -9.68 17.35 -1.18
CA ASN A 48 -8.95 18.52 -0.70
C ASN A 48 -8.86 19.66 -1.73
N ALA A 49 -9.22 19.40 -2.99
CA ALA A 49 -9.29 20.41 -4.04
C ALA A 49 -10.63 21.17 -4.06
N LYS A 50 -11.61 20.76 -3.24
CA LYS A 50 -12.91 21.44 -3.02
C LYS A 50 -12.93 22.23 -1.71
#